data_AF-A0A8J6ACK3-F1
#
_entry.id   AF-A0A8J6ACK3-F1
#
_cell.length_a   1.000
_cell.length_b   1.000
_cell.length_c   1.000
_cell.angle_alpha   90.00
_cell.angle_beta   90.00
_cell.angle_gamma   90.00
#
_symmetry.space_group_name_H-M   'P 1'
#
loop_
_entity.id
_entity.type
_entity.pdbx_description
1 polymer ?
#
loop_
_entity_poly.entity_id
_entity_poly.type
_entity_poly.pdbx_seq_one_letter_code
_entity_poly.pdbx_strand_id
1 'polypeptide(L)'
;MAARYLLGATRIWASRRPREVPDPANPGRLLARGYAKRPAMKGGKGGKGGVAADALKDPEVCIDPVRLTTHAMGVNIYKEGQDVALKPDAEYPEWLFHMNLGPPKKLEELDPETREYWRLLRKQNIWRHNRLSKNQKF
;
A
#
# COMPACT_ATOMS: atom_id res chain seq x y z
N MET A 1 0.07 67.86 -5.46
CA MET A 1 1.32 68.00 -6.25
C MET A 1 2.16 66.74 -6.01
N ALA A 2 2.70 66.15 -7.09
CA ALA A 2 3.49 64.89 -7.18
C ALA A 2 2.68 63.60 -6.92
N ALA A 3 2.11 62.89 -7.89
CA ALA A 3 2.60 62.33 -9.17
C ALA A 3 3.54 61.12 -9.03
N ARG A 4 2.93 59.93 -9.19
CA ARG A 4 3.35 58.77 -10.00
C ARG A 4 4.83 58.37 -9.99
N TYR A 5 5.09 57.18 -9.44
CA TYR A 5 5.82 56.14 -10.19
C TYR A 5 5.12 54.78 -10.03
N LEU A 6 4.85 54.18 -11.18
CA LEU A 6 4.24 52.88 -11.41
C LEU A 6 5.36 51.83 -11.64
N LEU A 7 4.99 50.57 -11.40
CA LEU A 7 5.54 49.32 -11.97
C LEU A 7 6.75 48.67 -11.28
N GLY A 8 6.57 47.40 -10.90
CA GLY A 8 7.62 46.40 -11.07
C GLY A 8 7.81 45.40 -9.93
N ALA A 9 6.90 44.42 -9.77
CA ALA A 9 7.23 43.05 -9.34
C ALA A 9 5.97 42.16 -9.26
N THR A 10 5.27 41.99 -10.39
CA THR A 10 4.46 40.79 -10.61
C THR A 10 5.29 39.81 -11.44
N ARG A 11 5.11 38.50 -11.22
CA ARG A 11 5.93 37.33 -11.63
C ARG A 11 6.85 36.92 -10.46
N ILE A 12 6.66 35.79 -9.80
CA ILE A 12 6.74 34.43 -10.34
C ILE A 12 5.95 33.48 -9.42
N TRP A 13 4.70 33.13 -9.75
CA TRP A 13 4.03 31.90 -9.25
C TRP A 13 3.09 31.35 -10.34
N ALA A 14 3.56 31.34 -11.58
CA ALA A 14 2.86 30.73 -12.72
C ALA A 14 3.61 29.48 -13.19
N SER A 15 3.68 28.46 -12.34
CA SER A 15 4.07 27.11 -12.77
C SER A 15 3.51 26.01 -11.86
N ARG A 16 2.28 26.15 -11.36
CA ARG A 16 1.46 24.97 -11.06
C ARG A 16 0.49 24.82 -12.23
N ARG A 17 0.83 23.92 -13.16
CA ARG A 17 -0.15 23.48 -14.15
C ARG A 17 -1.36 22.93 -13.37
N PRO A 18 -2.61 23.33 -13.69
CA PRO A 18 -3.76 22.62 -13.17
C PRO A 18 -3.60 21.15 -13.57
N ARG A 19 -3.83 20.25 -12.62
CA ARG A 19 -3.88 18.81 -12.90
C ARG A 19 -5.03 18.62 -13.89
N GLU A 20 -4.70 18.40 -15.16
CA GLU A 20 -5.68 18.16 -16.21
C GLU A 20 -6.62 17.03 -15.74
N VAL A 21 -7.91 17.37 -15.66
CA VAL A 21 -8.98 16.40 -15.43
C VAL A 21 -9.06 15.57 -16.70
N PRO A 22 -8.91 14.23 -16.65
CA PRO A 22 -8.96 13.42 -17.85
C PRO A 22 -10.35 13.51 -18.48
N ASP A 23 -10.38 13.87 -19.77
CA ASP A 23 -11.57 13.93 -20.61
C ASP A 23 -12.32 12.59 -20.57
N PRO A 24 -13.65 12.57 -20.35
CA PRO A 24 -14.42 11.32 -20.32
C PRO A 24 -14.54 10.65 -21.69
N ALA A 25 -14.13 11.31 -22.77
CA ALA A 25 -14.17 10.81 -24.14
C ALA A 25 -12.90 10.05 -24.57
N ASN A 26 -11.85 10.02 -23.75
CA ASN A 26 -10.59 9.35 -24.09
C ASN A 26 -10.33 8.25 -23.05
N PRO A 27 -10.60 6.96 -23.35
CA PRO A 27 -10.38 5.89 -22.40
C PRO A 27 -8.90 5.87 -22.05
N GLY A 28 -8.62 6.28 -20.81
CA GLY A 28 -7.30 6.62 -20.32
C GLY A 28 -6.24 5.62 -20.77
N ARG A 29 -5.19 6.15 -21.40
CA ARG A 29 -3.92 5.46 -21.62
C ARG A 29 -3.50 4.83 -20.30
N LEU A 30 -3.71 3.53 -20.16
CA LEU A 30 -3.26 2.76 -19.01
C LEU A 30 -1.74 2.92 -18.96
N LEU A 31 -1.25 3.75 -18.04
CA LEU A 31 0.16 3.76 -17.67
C LEU A 31 0.41 2.49 -16.84
N ALA A 32 0.35 1.35 -17.54
CA ALA A 32 0.78 0.07 -17.00
C ALA A 32 2.30 0.15 -16.80
N ARG A 33 2.69 0.45 -15.56
CA ARG A 33 4.08 0.36 -15.10
C ARG A 33 4.49 -1.12 -15.12
N GLY A 34 5.03 -1.58 -16.24
CA GLY A 34 5.37 -2.98 -16.53
C GLY A 34 6.52 -3.58 -15.71
N TYR A 35 6.93 -2.97 -14.61
CA TYR A 35 8.06 -3.42 -13.79
C TYR A 35 7.83 -4.79 -13.11
N ALA A 36 6.59 -5.26 -13.05
CA ALA A 36 6.23 -6.56 -12.48
C ALA A 36 5.90 -7.63 -13.55
N LYS A 37 6.20 -7.41 -14.83
CA LYS A 37 6.00 -8.43 -15.87
C LYS A 37 7.18 -9.40 -15.86
N ARG A 38 6.94 -10.67 -15.52
CA ARG A 38 7.93 -11.76 -15.70
C ARG A 38 8.35 -11.79 -17.19
N PRO A 39 9.65 -11.84 -17.53
CA PRO A 39 10.09 -11.93 -18.91
C PRO A 39 9.65 -13.28 -19.48
N ALA A 40 8.58 -13.28 -20.28
CA ALA A 40 8.18 -14.43 -21.06
C ALA A 40 9.20 -14.60 -22.19
N MET A 41 10.20 -15.45 -21.99
CA MET A 41 11.14 -15.83 -23.02
C MET A 41 10.41 -16.72 -24.03
N LYS A 42 9.99 -16.10 -25.13
CA LYS A 42 9.42 -16.79 -26.28
C LYS A 42 10.55 -17.51 -27.02
N GLY A 43 10.57 -18.83 -26.89
CA GLY A 43 11.15 -19.73 -27.88
C GLY A 43 12.47 -20.40 -27.48
N GLY A 44 12.63 -21.62 -27.97
CA GLY A 44 13.95 -22.16 -28.29
C GLY A 44 14.44 -23.24 -27.34
N LYS A 45 14.22 -24.48 -27.75
CA LYS A 45 14.98 -25.68 -27.40
C LYS A 45 16.49 -25.37 -27.28
N GLY A 46 17.06 -25.58 -26.09
CA GLY A 46 18.50 -25.78 -25.86
C GLY A 46 19.38 -24.54 -25.83
N GLY A 47 19.74 -24.08 -24.63
CA GLY A 47 20.81 -23.10 -24.42
C GLY A 47 21.38 -23.23 -23.02
N LYS A 48 22.62 -23.76 -22.93
CA LYS A 48 23.42 -23.90 -21.70
C LYS A 48 23.54 -22.54 -20.99
N GLY A 49 23.24 -22.53 -19.69
CA GLY A 49 23.36 -21.35 -18.84
C GLY A 49 22.18 -21.22 -17.88
N GLY A 50 21.78 -22.32 -17.26
CA GLY A 50 20.88 -22.27 -16.11
C GLY A 50 21.64 -21.60 -14.97
N VAL A 51 21.54 -20.29 -14.87
CA VAL A 51 21.54 -19.67 -13.55
C VAL A 51 20.35 -20.31 -12.88
N ALA A 52 20.62 -21.23 -11.95
CA ALA A 52 19.60 -21.78 -11.10
C ALA A 52 18.70 -20.61 -10.72
N ALA A 53 17.41 -20.73 -11.04
CA ALA A 53 16.44 -20.02 -10.25
C ALA A 53 16.66 -20.57 -8.84
N ASP A 54 17.61 -20.01 -8.11
CA ASP A 54 17.68 -20.10 -6.67
C ASP A 54 16.30 -19.64 -6.28
N ALA A 55 15.46 -20.63 -5.99
CA ALA A 55 14.10 -20.41 -5.55
C ALA A 55 14.24 -19.35 -4.46
N LEU A 56 13.48 -18.26 -4.58
CA LEU A 56 13.37 -17.26 -3.51
C LEU A 56 12.90 -18.03 -2.28
N LYS A 57 13.86 -18.51 -1.49
CA LYS A 57 13.65 -19.22 -0.24
C LYS A 57 13.50 -18.13 0.78
N ASP A 58 12.36 -18.13 1.47
CA ASP A 58 12.21 -17.31 2.65
C ASP A 58 13.33 -17.65 3.65
N PRO A 59 13.91 -16.65 4.33
CA PRO A 59 14.99 -16.89 5.28
C PRO A 59 14.54 -17.86 6.36
N GLU A 60 15.46 -18.73 6.78
CA GLU A 60 15.19 -19.72 7.82
C GLU A 60 14.88 -19.03 9.15
N VAL A 61 13.69 -19.30 9.69
CA VAL A 61 13.22 -18.73 10.95
C VAL A 61 13.68 -19.61 12.11
N CYS A 62 14.20 -19.00 13.18
CA CYS A 62 14.58 -19.73 14.39
C CYS A 62 13.36 -20.40 15.05
N ILE A 63 13.51 -21.66 15.46
CA ILE A 63 12.44 -22.47 16.07
C ILE A 63 12.52 -22.42 17.61
N ASP A 64 13.57 -21.82 18.17
CA ASP A 64 13.81 -21.78 19.61
C ASP A 64 12.75 -20.95 20.36
N PRO A 65 11.97 -21.54 21.28
CA PRO A 65 10.86 -20.85 21.93
C PRO A 65 11.32 -19.69 22.82
N VAL A 66 12.47 -19.83 23.48
CA VAL A 66 13.04 -18.79 24.38
C VAL A 66 13.46 -17.55 23.59
N ARG A 67 13.97 -17.73 22.37
CA ARG A 67 14.40 -16.60 21.53
C ARG A 67 13.19 -15.83 20.97
N LEU A 68 12.13 -16.55 20.60
CA LEU A 68 10.90 -15.96 20.06
C LEU A 68 10.10 -15.16 21.11
N THR A 69 10.20 -15.50 22.39
CA THR A 69 9.52 -14.77 23.48
C THR A 69 10.32 -13.60 24.02
N THR A 70 11.65 -13.59 23.84
CA THR A 70 12.53 -12.53 24.35
C THR A 70 12.87 -11.48 23.29
N HIS A 71 12.96 -11.89 22.02
CA HIS A 71 13.39 -11.04 20.92
C HIS A 71 12.41 -11.13 19.75
N ALA A 72 12.24 -10.01 19.05
CA ALA A 72 11.43 -9.93 17.84
C ALA A 72 12.26 -10.37 16.62
N MET A 73 12.25 -11.67 16.35
CA MET A 73 12.92 -12.25 15.19
C MET A 73 12.28 -11.74 13.88
N GLY A 74 13.09 -11.33 12.90
CA GLY A 74 12.63 -10.86 11.60
C GLY A 74 12.33 -9.35 11.50
N VAL A 75 12.53 -8.60 12.59
CA VAL A 75 12.44 -7.13 12.56
C VAL A 75 13.70 -6.51 11.95
N ASN A 76 14.87 -7.09 12.23
CA ASN A 76 16.13 -6.64 11.65
C ASN A 76 16.32 -7.24 10.23
N ILE A 77 16.48 -6.36 9.23
CA ILE A 77 16.68 -6.75 7.81
C ILE A 77 18.17 -6.64 7.42
N TYR A 78 18.99 -5.99 8.25
CA TYR A 78 20.41 -5.80 7.97
C TYR A 78 21.23 -7.05 8.33
N LYS A 79 22.23 -7.37 7.51
CA LYS A 79 23.15 -8.50 7.75
C LYS A 79 23.95 -8.34 9.03
N GLU A 80 24.30 -7.10 9.35
CA GLU A 80 25.03 -6.71 10.54
C GLU A 80 24.08 -5.89 11.41
N GLY A 81 23.54 -6.54 12.43
CA GLY A 81 22.62 -5.91 13.38
C GLY A 81 22.12 -6.94 14.38
N GLN A 82 21.88 -6.49 15.61
CA GLN A 82 21.30 -7.34 16.63
C GLN A 82 19.77 -7.29 16.54
N ASP A 83 19.12 -8.42 16.82
CA ASP A 83 17.67 -8.48 16.91
C ASP A 83 17.14 -7.66 18.09
N VAL A 84 15.99 -7.02 17.90
CA VAL A 84 15.40 -6.11 18.89
C VAL A 84 14.77 -6.93 20.01
N ALA A 85 15.23 -6.71 21.25
CA ALA A 85 14.62 -7.30 22.44
C ALA A 85 13.23 -6.70 22.71
N LEU A 86 12.30 -7.54 23.15
CA LEU A 86 10.97 -7.09 23.56
C LEU A 86 11.06 -6.33 24.89
N LYS A 87 10.40 -5.19 24.93
CA LYS A 87 10.32 -4.33 26.12
C LYS A 87 9.20 -4.80 27.04
N PRO A 88 9.19 -4.41 28.32
CA PRO A 88 8.04 -4.66 29.20
C PRO A 88 6.80 -3.88 28.74
N ASP A 89 5.61 -4.39 29.07
CA ASP A 89 4.32 -3.84 28.64
C ASP A 89 4.11 -2.36 28.97
N ALA A 90 4.72 -1.87 30.06
CA ALA A 90 4.64 -0.48 30.49
C ALA A 90 5.32 0.52 29.54
N GLU A 91 6.27 0.06 28.72
CA GLU A 91 6.92 0.93 27.73
C GLU A 91 6.10 1.05 26.44
N TYR A 92 5.15 0.14 26.21
CA TYR A 92 4.29 0.19 25.04
C TYR A 92 3.09 1.11 25.28
N PRO A 93 2.67 1.87 24.26
CA PRO A 93 1.55 2.78 24.42
C PRO A 93 0.23 2.02 24.59
N GLU A 94 -0.66 2.56 25.43
CA GLU A 94 -1.91 1.90 25.81
C GLU A 94 -2.80 1.50 24.63
N TRP A 95 -2.83 2.30 23.56
CA TRP A 95 -3.67 2.03 22.38
C TRP A 95 -3.36 0.68 21.72
N LEU A 96 -2.14 0.15 21.90
CA LEU A 96 -1.73 -1.16 21.38
C LEU A 96 -2.64 -2.28 21.92
N PHE A 97 -2.96 -2.21 23.22
CA PHE A 97 -3.77 -3.20 23.91
C PHE A 97 -5.28 -3.02 23.71
N HIS A 98 -5.70 -1.88 23.14
CA HIS A 98 -7.09 -1.58 22.84
C HIS A 98 -7.49 -1.96 21.40
N MET A 99 -6.56 -2.51 20.60
CA MET A 99 -6.85 -2.92 19.23
C MET A 99 -7.71 -4.19 19.17
N ASN A 100 -8.60 -4.27 18.18
CA ASN A 100 -9.41 -5.47 17.96
C ASN A 100 -8.58 -6.55 17.24
N LEU A 101 -8.17 -7.58 17.98
CA LEU A 101 -7.50 -8.77 17.46
C LEU A 101 -8.47 -9.83 16.89
N GLY A 102 -9.76 -9.67 17.17
CA GLY A 102 -10.81 -10.58 16.75
C GLY A 102 -11.28 -10.36 15.30
N PRO A 103 -12.42 -10.96 14.94
CA PRO A 103 -13.02 -10.71 13.64
C PRO A 103 -13.37 -9.22 13.47
N PRO A 104 -13.38 -8.72 12.22
CA PRO A 104 -13.76 -7.35 11.95
C PRO A 104 -15.20 -7.10 12.40
N LYS A 105 -15.44 -5.93 13.00
CA LYS A 105 -16.77 -5.50 13.46
C LYS A 105 -17.78 -5.53 12.32
N LYS A 106 -18.99 -5.96 12.61
CA LYS A 106 -20.09 -5.96 11.64
C LYS A 106 -20.66 -4.55 11.47
N LEU A 107 -21.40 -4.34 10.38
CA LEU A 107 -22.04 -3.05 10.11
C LEU A 107 -23.06 -2.67 11.20
N GLU A 108 -23.76 -3.65 11.77
CA GLU A 108 -24.76 -3.47 12.82
C GLU A 108 -24.16 -3.04 14.18
N GLU A 109 -22.90 -3.40 14.42
CA GLU A 109 -22.17 -3.08 15.66
C GLU A 109 -21.51 -1.70 15.59
N LEU A 110 -21.40 -1.12 14.39
CA LEU A 110 -20.79 0.19 14.19
C LEU A 110 -21.83 1.30 14.28
N ASP A 111 -21.42 2.38 14.93
CA ASP A 111 -22.21 3.60 15.03
C ASP A 111 -22.29 4.33 13.67
N PRO A 112 -23.50 4.69 13.18
CA PRO A 112 -23.70 5.42 11.92
C PRO A 112 -22.99 6.77 11.83
N GLU A 113 -22.67 7.40 12.96
CA GLU A 113 -21.96 8.70 12.96
C GLU A 113 -20.44 8.55 12.73
N THR A 114 -19.93 7.31 12.80
CA THR A 114 -18.50 7.02 12.65
C THR A 114 -18.10 6.82 11.18
N ARG A 115 -16.92 7.32 10.78
CA ARG A 115 -16.40 7.14 9.40
C ARG A 115 -16.21 5.67 8.99
N GLU A 116 -15.95 4.80 9.95
CA GLU A 116 -15.74 3.36 9.75
C GLU A 116 -17.00 2.66 9.23
N TYR A 117 -18.17 3.05 9.74
CA TYR A 117 -19.46 2.56 9.29
C TYR A 117 -19.63 2.78 7.78
N TRP A 118 -19.40 4.01 7.33
CA TRP A 118 -19.54 4.38 5.92
C TRP A 118 -18.50 3.72 5.02
N ARG A 119 -17.29 3.43 5.54
CA ARG A 119 -16.27 2.65 4.81
C ARG A 119 -16.74 1.21 4.58
N LEU A 120 -17.30 0.57 5.61
CA LEU A 120 -17.84 -0.79 5.48
C LEU A 120 -19.07 -0.83 4.56
N LEU A 121 -19.99 0.12 4.70
CA LEU A 121 -21.17 0.21 3.83
C LEU A 121 -20.77 0.36 2.36
N ARG A 122 -19.81 1.25 2.07
CA ARG A 122 -19.26 1.40 0.71
C ARG A 122 -18.65 0.11 0.20
N LYS A 123 -17.87 -0.60 1.03
CA LYS A 123 -17.26 -1.89 0.68
C LYS A 123 -18.32 -2.94 0.32
N GLN A 124 -19.40 -3.02 1.10
CA GLN A 124 -20.52 -3.92 0.82
C GLN A 124 -21.25 -3.56 -0.48
N ASN A 125 -21.46 -2.27 -0.76
CA ASN A 125 -22.08 -1.82 -2.01
C ASN A 125 -21.23 -2.14 -3.24
N ILE A 126 -19.90 -1.99 -3.15
CA ILE A 126 -18.97 -2.41 -4.21
C ILE A 126 -19.08 -3.92 -4.43
N TRP A 127 -19.11 -4.72 -3.37
CA TRP A 127 -19.27 -6.17 -3.50
C TRP A 127 -20.60 -6.56 -4.13
N ARG A 128 -21.69 -5.88 -3.76
CA ARG A 128 -23.00 -6.07 -4.37
C ARG A 128 -22.96 -5.74 -5.86
N HIS A 129 -22.41 -4.57 -6.22
CA HIS A 129 -22.29 -4.16 -7.60
C HIS A 129 -21.47 -5.17 -8.42
N ASN A 130 -20.30 -5.58 -7.92
CA ASN A 130 -19.46 -6.57 -8.57
C ASN A 130 -20.16 -7.93 -8.74
N ARG A 131 -21.03 -8.34 -7.81
CA ARG A 131 -21.82 -9.57 -7.97
C ARG A 131 -22.87 -9.44 -9.07
N LEU A 132 -23.50 -8.28 -9.19
CA LEU A 132 -24.53 -8.03 -10.20
C LEU A 132 -23.94 -7.84 -11.61
N SER A 133 -22.82 -7.12 -11.72
CA SER A 133 -22.16 -6.84 -12.98
C SER A 133 -21.39 -8.03 -13.57
N LYS A 134 -21.15 -9.11 -12.79
CA LYS A 134 -20.49 -10.34 -13.26
C LYS A 134 -21.10 -10.95 -14.52
N ASN A 135 -22.41 -10.86 -14.68
CA ASN A 135 -23.13 -11.50 -15.77
C ASN A 135 -23.53 -10.53 -16.89
N GLN A 136 -23.15 -9.25 -16.77
CA GLN A 136 -23.42 -8.28 -17.82
C GLN A 136 -22.34 -8.36 -18.89
N LYS A 137 -22.78 -8.60 -20.12
CA LYS A 137 -21.94 -8.49 -21.31
C LYS A 137 -21.94 -7.02 -21.74
N PHE A 138 -20.78 -6.53 -22.15
CA PHE A 138 -20.57 -5.16 -22.65
C PHE A 138 -21.44 -4.85 -23.86
#